data_AF-A0A2Z6QWJ5-F1
#
_entry.id   AF-A0A2Z6QWJ5-F1
#
_cell.length_a   1.000
_cell.length_b   1.000
_cell.length_c   1.000
_cell.angle_alpha   90.00
_cell.angle_beta   90.00
_cell.angle_gamma   90.00
#
_symmetry.space_group_name_H-M   'P 1'
#
loop_
_entity.id
_entity.type
_entity.pdbx_description
1 polymer ?
#
loop_
_entity_poly.entity_id
_entity_poly.type
_entity_poly.pdbx_seq_one_letter_code
_entity_poly.pdbx_strand_id
1 'polypeptide(L)'
;MVRKKGPVWDYYDIQSNVDNSHPHVKCKYCSKEFKRAVPERMQAHLNKKCPGAPDHTKSQSRQQNTTSNLDNLSDEERKSLKFLLSKALELSNKERVKMQMDDIDQSPGDMRHLGYCYQRGIATEKNEEKAFELYKISANKGHITSINDLGYCYQHGIGTEKNEIKAFEFYQEAAEKGYAESMYNLGYFYHNGIGTEKNEIKAFELYEKAAEKGNINAIHKLVECYQHGIGTKKNEIKASEWVKKAAESNYA
;
A
#
# COMPACT_ATOMS: atom_id res chain seq x y z
N MET A 1 23.40 -20.72 28.26
CA MET A 1 23.47 -20.90 26.79
C MET A 1 24.48 -19.90 26.23
N VAL A 2 25.66 -20.36 25.81
CA VAL A 2 26.69 -19.48 25.24
C VAL A 2 26.25 -19.09 23.83
N ARG A 3 26.03 -17.79 23.57
CA ARG A 3 25.71 -17.29 22.23
C ARG A 3 26.92 -17.56 21.33
N LYS A 4 26.74 -18.32 20.24
CA LYS A 4 27.79 -18.53 19.24
C LYS A 4 28.18 -17.18 18.64
N LYS A 5 29.47 -16.85 18.70
CA LYS A 5 30.05 -15.65 18.07
C LYS A 5 30.09 -15.86 16.55
N GLY A 6 29.75 -14.83 15.79
CA GLY A 6 29.71 -14.88 14.32
C GLY A 6 31.09 -14.82 13.66
N PRO A 7 31.19 -14.91 12.32
CA PRO A 7 32.47 -15.05 11.60
C PRO A 7 33.41 -13.84 11.74
N VAL A 8 32.87 -12.63 11.94
CA VAL A 8 33.69 -11.41 12.13
C VAL A 8 34.62 -11.51 13.35
N TRP A 9 34.29 -12.35 14.33
CA TRP A 9 35.07 -12.48 15.56
C TRP A 9 36.41 -13.17 15.35
N ASP A 10 36.59 -13.94 14.27
CA ASP A 10 37.84 -14.65 13.97
C ASP A 10 39.02 -13.70 13.69
N TYR A 11 38.71 -12.43 13.37
CA TYR A 11 39.66 -11.39 13.04
C TYR A 11 40.07 -10.50 14.22
N TYR A 12 39.62 -10.83 15.43
CA TYR A 12 39.85 -10.04 16.64
C TYR A 12 40.28 -10.91 17.82
N ASP A 13 41.21 -10.40 18.62
CA ASP A 13 41.65 -11.01 19.88
C ASP A 13 40.83 -10.48 21.05
N ILE A 14 40.26 -11.36 21.86
CA ILE A 14 39.49 -10.98 23.05
C ILE A 14 40.46 -10.67 24.20
N GLN A 15 40.36 -9.46 24.75
CA GLN A 15 41.26 -8.93 25.78
C GLN A 15 40.64 -8.94 27.20
N SER A 16 39.35 -9.26 27.33
CA SER A 16 38.64 -9.31 28.61
C SER A 16 37.85 -10.61 28.77
N ASN A 17 37.24 -10.85 29.94
CA ASN A 17 36.49 -12.07 30.23
C ASN A 17 35.51 -12.46 29.09
N VAL A 18 35.63 -13.72 28.63
CA VAL A 18 35.01 -14.26 27.41
C VAL A 18 33.50 -14.39 27.54
N ASP A 19 32.99 -14.47 28.78
CA ASP A 19 31.58 -14.62 29.13
C ASP A 19 30.77 -13.32 29.07
N ASN A 20 31.43 -12.18 28.92
CA ASN A 20 30.74 -10.91 28.68
C ASN A 20 30.13 -10.90 27.27
N SER A 21 28.89 -10.43 27.16
CA SER A 21 28.19 -10.34 25.86
C SER A 21 28.86 -9.36 24.89
N HIS A 22 29.66 -8.42 25.40
CA HIS A 22 30.43 -7.48 24.60
C HIS A 22 31.83 -7.26 25.21
N PRO A 23 32.74 -8.23 25.06
CA PRO A 23 34.06 -8.12 25.65
C PRO A 23 34.88 -7.03 24.95
N HIS A 24 35.98 -6.62 25.58
CA HIS A 24 37.01 -5.83 24.95
C HIS A 24 37.71 -6.71 23.88
N VAL A 25 37.80 -6.22 22.65
CA VAL A 25 38.49 -6.91 21.56
C VAL A 25 39.48 -6.02 20.83
N LYS A 26 40.54 -6.62 20.29
CA LYS A 26 41.61 -5.95 19.53
C LYS A 26 41.71 -6.53 18.13
N CYS A 27 41.78 -5.67 17.11
CA CYS A 27 41.91 -6.11 15.72
C CYS A 27 43.28 -6.74 15.47
N LYS A 28 43.32 -7.95 14.92
CA LYS A 28 44.57 -8.68 14.61
C LYS A 28 45.46 -7.98 13.59
N TYR A 29 44.88 -7.14 12.72
CA TYR A 29 45.59 -6.56 11.57
C TYR A 29 46.13 -5.15 11.78
N CYS A 30 45.51 -4.36 12.66
CA CYS A 30 45.94 -2.97 12.91
C CYS A 30 46.06 -2.63 14.39
N SER A 31 45.90 -3.62 15.27
CA SER A 31 45.97 -3.45 16.72
C SER A 31 44.95 -2.46 17.31
N LYS A 32 43.93 -2.05 16.55
CA LYS A 32 42.87 -1.16 17.05
C LYS A 32 41.99 -1.85 18.08
N GLU A 33 41.76 -1.17 19.20
CA GLU A 33 40.98 -1.67 20.33
C GLU A 33 39.51 -1.21 20.31
N PHE A 34 38.63 -2.11 20.73
CA PHE A 34 37.18 -1.91 20.85
C PHE A 34 36.75 -2.28 22.26
N LYS A 35 36.63 -1.29 23.13
CA LYS A 35 36.22 -1.45 24.55
C LYS A 35 34.91 -2.23 24.72
N ARG A 36 34.04 -2.22 23.70
CA ARG A 36 32.81 -3.00 23.63
C ARG A 36 32.69 -3.63 22.24
N ALA A 37 32.80 -4.95 22.15
CA ALA A 37 32.68 -5.67 20.88
C ALA A 37 31.24 -5.69 20.35
N VAL A 38 31.03 -4.99 19.22
CA VAL A 38 29.77 -4.95 18.47
C VAL A 38 30.07 -5.45 17.05
N PRO A 39 29.53 -6.61 16.63
CA PRO A 39 29.88 -7.27 15.37
C PRO A 39 29.82 -6.35 14.14
N GLU A 40 28.78 -5.52 14.04
CA GLU A 40 28.56 -4.61 12.92
C GLU A 40 29.66 -3.53 12.86
N ARG A 41 30.08 -3.01 14.01
CA ARG A 41 31.14 -2.00 14.10
C ARG A 41 32.51 -2.61 13.82
N MET A 42 32.74 -3.84 14.28
CA MET A 42 33.95 -4.62 13.99
C MET A 42 34.04 -4.90 12.48
N GLN A 43 32.96 -5.32 11.84
CA GLN A 43 32.94 -5.58 10.40
C GLN A 43 33.11 -4.28 9.59
N ALA A 44 32.44 -3.20 9.99
CA ALA A 44 32.60 -1.89 9.35
C ALA A 44 34.04 -1.37 9.44
N HIS A 45 34.75 -1.66 10.53
CA HIS A 45 36.17 -1.34 10.66
C HIS A 45 37.03 -2.13 9.66
N LEU A 46 36.87 -3.44 9.57
CA LEU A 46 37.58 -4.28 8.59
C LEU A 46 37.32 -3.80 7.16
N ASN A 47 36.08 -3.46 6.83
CA ASN A 47 35.68 -3.07 5.48
C ASN A 47 36.28 -1.74 5.02
N LYS A 48 36.34 -0.74 5.90
CA LYS A 48 36.55 0.67 5.49
C LYS A 48 37.69 1.39 6.19
N LYS A 49 38.21 0.86 7.31
CA LYS A 49 39.08 1.63 8.22
C LYS A 49 40.30 0.85 8.71
N CYS A 50 40.48 -0.41 8.32
CA CYS A 50 41.60 -1.24 8.74
C CYS A 50 42.64 -1.30 7.61
N PRO A 51 43.84 -0.69 7.79
CA PRO A 51 44.83 -0.61 6.72
C PRO A 51 45.49 -1.95 6.40
N GLY A 52 45.50 -2.90 7.34
CA GLY A 52 46.12 -4.22 7.19
C GLY A 52 45.16 -5.38 6.95
N ALA A 53 43.85 -5.12 6.77
CA ALA A 53 42.84 -6.17 6.64
C ALA A 53 42.83 -6.79 5.22
N PRO A 54 43.04 -8.12 5.07
CA PRO A 54 42.95 -8.81 3.79
C PRO A 54 41.54 -8.75 3.19
N ASP A 55 41.41 -8.84 1.86
CA ASP A 55 40.12 -8.67 1.17
C ASP A 55 39.06 -9.71 1.56
N HIS A 56 39.45 -10.94 1.88
CA HIS A 56 38.53 -11.98 2.35
C HIS A 56 37.93 -11.71 3.74
N THR A 57 38.50 -10.77 4.51
CA THR A 57 38.01 -10.36 5.84
C THR A 57 36.98 -9.23 5.77
N LYS A 58 36.84 -8.60 4.59
CA LYS A 58 35.86 -7.56 4.32
C LYS A 58 34.54 -8.25 3.97
N SER A 59 33.44 -7.89 4.64
CA SER A 59 32.14 -8.43 4.27
C SER A 59 31.85 -7.97 2.85
N GLN A 60 31.55 -8.90 1.94
CA GLN A 60 31.01 -8.57 0.64
C GLN A 60 29.75 -7.72 0.87
N SER A 61 29.87 -6.41 0.68
CA SER A 61 28.69 -5.56 0.57
C SER A 61 27.88 -6.13 -0.58
N ARG A 62 26.56 -6.22 -0.41
CA ARG A 62 25.60 -6.63 -1.44
C ARG A 62 25.53 -5.66 -2.63
N GLN A 63 26.54 -4.81 -2.79
CA GLN A 63 26.81 -3.96 -3.92
C GLN A 63 28.32 -4.02 -4.16
N GLN A 64 28.67 -4.36 -5.41
CA GLN A 64 30.00 -4.39 -6.04
C GLN A 64 30.76 -5.72 -5.95
N ASN A 65 30.70 -6.51 -7.04
CA ASN A 65 31.86 -6.77 -7.89
C ASN A 65 31.52 -7.74 -9.04
N THR A 66 31.22 -7.20 -10.22
CA THR A 66 31.35 -7.92 -11.51
C THR A 66 32.33 -7.21 -12.44
N THR A 67 33.30 -6.47 -11.91
CA THR A 67 34.30 -5.75 -12.71
C THR A 67 35.69 -6.37 -12.70
N SER A 68 35.91 -7.56 -12.12
CA SER A 68 37.21 -8.24 -12.18
C SER A 68 37.27 -9.43 -13.16
N ASN A 69 36.31 -9.56 -14.08
CA ASN A 69 36.33 -10.58 -15.15
C ASN A 69 35.99 -10.00 -16.54
N LEU A 70 35.97 -8.67 -16.70
CA LEU A 70 35.58 -7.98 -17.94
C LEU A 70 36.75 -7.67 -18.88
N ASP A 71 37.98 -8.02 -18.49
CA ASP A 71 39.20 -7.67 -19.23
C ASP A 71 39.67 -8.79 -20.18
N ASN A 72 39.04 -9.98 -20.10
CA ASN A 72 39.33 -11.13 -20.97
C ASN A 72 38.16 -11.52 -21.90
N LEU A 73 37.15 -10.66 -22.04
CA LEU A 73 36.00 -10.92 -22.91
C LEU A 73 36.24 -10.26 -24.27
N SER A 74 35.93 -10.97 -25.35
CA SER A 74 35.92 -10.39 -26.69
C SER A 74 34.91 -9.23 -26.77
N ASP A 75 35.13 -8.29 -27.69
CA ASP A 75 34.27 -7.11 -27.83
C ASP A 75 32.78 -7.48 -28.01
N GLU A 76 32.51 -8.62 -28.66
CA GLU A 76 31.14 -9.09 -28.87
C GLU A 76 30.50 -9.75 -27.63
N GLU A 77 31.30 -10.44 -26.80
CA GLU A 77 30.81 -10.92 -25.51
C GLU A 77 30.53 -9.73 -24.57
N ARG A 78 31.37 -8.70 -24.62
CA ARG A 78 31.17 -7.45 -23.85
C ARG A 78 29.90 -6.72 -24.30
N LYS A 79 29.63 -6.67 -25.60
CA LYS A 79 28.44 -6.04 -26.18
C LYS A 79 27.18 -6.82 -25.82
N SER A 80 27.23 -8.15 -25.92
CA SER A 80 26.15 -9.05 -25.52
C SER A 80 25.86 -8.95 -24.02
N LEU A 81 26.90 -8.87 -23.18
CA LEU A 81 26.74 -8.72 -21.74
C LEU A 81 26.13 -7.36 -21.38
N LYS A 82 26.57 -6.27 -22.03
CA LYS A 82 25.97 -4.94 -21.87
C LYS A 82 24.50 -4.91 -22.27
N PHE A 83 24.14 -5.59 -23.36
CA PHE A 83 22.76 -5.72 -23.82
C PHE A 83 21.89 -6.54 -22.83
N LEU A 84 22.42 -7.61 -22.26
CA LEU A 84 21.72 -8.40 -21.25
C LEU A 84 21.59 -7.64 -19.92
N LEU A 85 22.61 -6.88 -19.52
CA LEU A 85 22.57 -6.00 -18.36
C LEU A 85 21.57 -4.86 -18.53
N SER A 86 21.51 -4.23 -19.71
CA SER A 86 20.50 -3.20 -19.99
C SER A 86 19.10 -3.79 -19.95
N LYS A 87 18.89 -4.98 -20.54
CA LYS A 87 17.61 -5.69 -20.50
C LYS A 87 17.22 -6.16 -19.09
N ALA A 88 18.19 -6.56 -18.26
CA ALA A 88 17.98 -6.92 -16.86
C ALA A 88 17.71 -5.69 -15.97
N LEU A 89 18.33 -4.55 -16.28
CA LEU A 89 18.03 -3.25 -15.67
C LEU A 89 16.64 -2.75 -16.08
N GLU A 90 16.24 -2.95 -17.34
CA GLU A 90 14.87 -2.70 -17.80
C GLU A 90 13.87 -3.62 -17.09
N LEU A 91 14.20 -4.91 -16.90
CA LEU A 91 13.35 -5.86 -16.18
C LEU A 91 13.24 -5.55 -14.68
N SER A 92 14.31 -5.10 -14.02
CA SER A 92 14.28 -4.70 -12.60
C SER A 92 13.66 -3.31 -12.39
N ASN A 93 13.78 -2.40 -13.36
CA ASN A 93 12.98 -1.18 -13.40
C ASN A 93 11.52 -1.45 -13.77
N LYS A 94 11.21 -2.60 -14.39
CA LYS A 94 9.83 -3.08 -14.60
C LYS A 94 9.12 -3.44 -13.28
N GLU A 95 9.85 -3.65 -12.18
CA GLU A 95 9.30 -3.78 -10.82
C GLU A 95 9.19 -2.41 -10.10
N ARG A 96 9.78 -1.36 -10.67
CA ARG A 96 9.67 0.06 -10.25
C ARG A 96 9.15 0.92 -11.39
N VAL A 97 8.12 0.46 -12.10
CA VAL A 97 7.48 1.28 -13.14
C VAL A 97 6.79 2.43 -12.42
N LYS A 98 7.34 3.65 -12.55
CA LYS A 98 6.50 4.85 -12.48
C LYS A 98 5.42 4.62 -13.53
N MET A 99 4.19 4.30 -13.13
CA MET A 99 3.06 4.26 -14.05
C MET A 99 2.93 5.64 -14.67
N GLN A 100 3.46 5.78 -15.88
CA GLN A 100 3.25 6.95 -16.72
C GLN A 100 1.91 6.74 -17.46
N MET A 101 1.23 7.84 -17.77
CA MET A 101 -0.06 7.81 -18.48
C MET A 101 -0.01 7.07 -19.82
N ASP A 102 1.19 6.94 -20.40
CA ASP A 102 1.41 6.39 -21.74
C ASP A 102 1.49 4.84 -21.78
N ASP A 103 1.64 4.19 -20.62
CA ASP A 103 1.79 2.72 -20.51
C ASP A 103 0.49 1.97 -20.16
N ILE A 104 -0.60 2.69 -19.94
CA ILE A 104 -1.89 2.14 -19.52
C ILE A 104 -2.78 1.96 -20.75
N ASP A 105 -3.21 0.71 -21.02
CA ASP A 105 -4.36 0.46 -21.88
C ASP A 105 -5.51 1.32 -21.37
N GLN A 106 -6.06 2.22 -22.19
CA GLN A 106 -6.85 3.38 -21.75
C GLN A 106 -8.25 3.01 -21.22
N SER A 107 -8.40 1.83 -20.63
CA SER A 107 -9.60 1.35 -20.00
C SER A 107 -9.95 2.23 -18.80
N PRO A 108 -11.25 2.47 -18.56
CA PRO A 108 -11.68 3.25 -17.41
C PRO A 108 -11.25 2.62 -16.06
N GLY A 109 -11.18 1.28 -16.00
CA GLY A 109 -10.75 0.55 -14.80
C GLY A 109 -9.29 0.81 -14.43
N ASP A 110 -8.40 0.83 -15.42
CA ASP A 110 -6.98 1.08 -15.19
C ASP A 110 -6.71 2.52 -14.77
N MET A 111 -7.43 3.48 -15.37
CA MET A 111 -7.39 4.89 -14.95
C MET A 111 -7.82 5.04 -13.49
N ARG A 112 -8.90 4.34 -13.07
CA ARG A 112 -9.36 4.33 -11.68
C ARG A 112 -8.29 3.72 -10.77
N HIS A 113 -7.69 2.61 -11.18
CA HIS A 113 -6.65 1.95 -10.39
C HIS A 113 -5.42 2.85 -10.21
N LEU A 114 -4.97 3.51 -11.26
CA LEU A 114 -3.88 4.48 -11.18
C LEU A 114 -4.25 5.67 -10.27
N GLY A 115 -5.49 6.16 -10.36
CA GLY A 115 -6.00 7.20 -9.45
C GLY A 115 -5.89 6.77 -7.98
N TYR A 116 -6.27 5.53 -7.67
CA TYR A 116 -6.11 4.96 -6.34
C TYR A 116 -4.65 4.85 -5.90
N CYS A 117 -3.75 4.43 -6.80
CA CYS A 117 -2.32 4.39 -6.53
C CYS A 117 -1.77 5.78 -6.15
N TYR A 118 -2.13 6.83 -6.91
CA TYR A 118 -1.74 8.22 -6.58
C TYR A 118 -2.36 8.71 -5.27
N GLN A 119 -3.63 8.41 -5.00
CA GLN A 119 -4.27 8.80 -3.73
C GLN A 119 -3.58 8.17 -2.52
N ARG A 120 -3.10 6.93 -2.65
CA ARG A 120 -2.49 6.16 -1.56
C ARG A 120 -0.96 6.20 -1.53
N GLY A 121 -0.31 6.71 -2.57
CA GLY A 121 1.15 6.65 -2.73
C GLY A 121 1.67 5.22 -2.91
N ILE A 122 0.88 4.36 -3.57
CA ILE A 122 1.29 2.97 -3.87
C ILE A 122 2.02 2.98 -5.20
N ALA A 123 3.27 2.50 -5.21
CA ALA A 123 4.17 2.50 -6.38
C ALA A 123 4.41 3.88 -7.05
N THR A 124 3.86 4.95 -6.47
CA THR A 124 3.92 6.34 -6.94
C THR A 124 4.05 7.26 -5.72
N GLU A 125 4.48 8.50 -5.92
CA GLU A 125 4.37 9.51 -4.87
C GLU A 125 2.90 9.90 -4.69
N LYS A 126 2.47 10.05 -3.43
CA LYS A 126 1.10 10.45 -3.12
C LYS A 126 0.78 11.78 -3.81
N ASN A 127 -0.30 11.81 -4.60
CA ASN A 127 -0.77 13.01 -5.29
C ASN A 127 -2.29 12.97 -5.44
N GLU A 128 -3.00 13.74 -4.64
CA GLU A 128 -4.46 13.72 -4.61
C GLU A 128 -5.10 14.43 -5.81
N GLU A 129 -4.46 15.49 -6.34
CA GLU A 129 -4.93 16.19 -7.55
C GLU A 129 -4.90 15.27 -8.77
N LYS A 130 -3.82 14.51 -8.96
CA LYS A 130 -3.73 13.51 -10.02
C LYS A 130 -4.74 12.39 -9.84
N ALA A 131 -4.96 11.96 -8.60
CA ALA A 131 -5.96 10.94 -8.31
C ALA A 131 -7.36 11.42 -8.73
N PHE A 132 -7.72 12.64 -8.33
CA PHE A 132 -9.00 13.27 -8.67
C PHE A 132 -9.21 13.37 -10.18
N GLU A 133 -8.23 13.86 -10.94
CA GLU A 133 -8.34 13.97 -12.40
C GLU A 133 -8.47 12.59 -13.07
N LEU A 134 -7.76 11.57 -12.59
CA LEU A 134 -7.90 10.21 -13.12
C LEU A 134 -9.27 9.59 -12.84
N TYR A 135 -9.82 9.80 -11.63
CA TYR A 135 -11.20 9.39 -11.32
C TYR A 135 -12.19 10.11 -12.22
N LYS A 136 -11.99 11.41 -12.48
CA LYS A 136 -12.83 12.21 -13.37
C LYS A 136 -12.82 11.70 -14.80
N ILE A 137 -11.64 11.42 -15.37
CA ILE A 137 -11.52 10.86 -16.72
C ILE A 137 -12.20 9.48 -16.78
N SER A 138 -11.96 8.62 -15.78
CA SER A 138 -12.55 7.29 -15.71
C SER A 138 -14.08 7.32 -15.57
N ALA A 139 -14.61 8.21 -14.73
CA ALA A 139 -16.04 8.43 -14.52
C ALA A 139 -16.72 8.94 -15.79
N ASN A 140 -16.09 9.87 -16.52
CA ASN A 140 -16.59 10.38 -17.81
C ASN A 140 -16.68 9.28 -18.88
N LYS A 141 -15.89 8.21 -18.76
CA LYS A 141 -16.00 7.01 -19.61
C LYS A 141 -17.01 5.99 -19.09
N GLY A 142 -17.82 6.34 -18.07
CA GLY A 142 -18.89 5.52 -17.53
C GLY A 142 -18.47 4.52 -16.45
N HIS A 143 -17.25 4.59 -15.92
CA HIS A 143 -16.83 3.67 -14.86
C HIS A 143 -17.55 3.97 -13.55
N ILE A 144 -18.47 3.07 -13.16
CA ILE A 144 -19.39 3.28 -12.04
C ILE A 144 -18.64 3.49 -10.72
N THR A 145 -17.59 2.71 -10.44
CA THR A 145 -16.78 2.88 -9.22
C THR A 145 -16.10 4.25 -9.18
N SER A 146 -15.69 4.80 -10.33
CA SER A 146 -15.04 6.11 -10.37
C SER A 146 -16.01 7.26 -10.13
N ILE A 147 -17.27 7.10 -10.55
CA ILE A 147 -18.35 8.04 -10.20
C ILE A 147 -18.52 8.07 -8.67
N ASN A 148 -18.51 6.91 -8.01
CA ASN A 148 -18.50 6.85 -6.54
C ASN A 148 -17.24 7.48 -5.94
N ASP A 149 -16.06 7.20 -6.50
CA ASP A 149 -14.79 7.75 -6.02
C ASP A 149 -14.76 9.30 -6.13
N LEU A 150 -15.40 9.88 -7.15
CA LEU A 150 -15.60 11.34 -7.24
C LEU A 150 -16.50 11.86 -6.11
N GLY A 151 -17.59 11.16 -5.81
CA GLY A 151 -18.45 11.49 -4.66
C GLY A 151 -17.63 11.53 -3.36
N TYR A 152 -16.77 10.53 -3.17
CA TYR A 152 -15.86 10.45 -2.03
C TYR A 152 -14.83 11.59 -2.00
N CYS A 153 -14.24 11.93 -3.16
CA CYS A 153 -13.33 13.05 -3.28
C CYS A 153 -13.99 14.37 -2.87
N TYR A 154 -15.20 14.66 -3.36
CA TYR A 154 -15.91 15.88 -2.98
C TYR A 154 -16.38 15.86 -1.52
N GLN A 155 -16.74 14.71 -0.96
CA GLN A 155 -17.11 14.60 0.46
C GLN A 155 -15.93 14.94 1.39
N HIS A 156 -14.72 14.55 1.02
CA HIS A 156 -13.53 14.66 1.87
C HIS A 156 -12.51 15.73 1.43
N GLY A 157 -12.72 16.38 0.29
CA GLY A 157 -11.78 17.35 -0.28
C GLY A 157 -10.48 16.73 -0.78
N ILE A 158 -10.55 15.54 -1.39
CA ILE A 158 -9.36 14.82 -1.88
C ILE A 158 -9.06 15.29 -3.30
N GLY A 159 -7.99 16.06 -3.47
CA GLY A 159 -7.56 16.58 -4.77
C GLY A 159 -8.49 17.66 -5.35
N THR A 160 -9.48 18.11 -4.58
CA THR A 160 -10.45 19.15 -4.93
C THR A 160 -11.01 19.78 -3.65
N GLU A 161 -11.73 20.90 -3.76
CA GLU A 161 -12.41 21.49 -2.60
C GLU A 161 -13.59 20.61 -2.15
N LYS A 162 -13.77 20.51 -0.82
CA LYS A 162 -14.90 19.79 -0.25
C LYS A 162 -16.22 20.41 -0.72
N ASN A 163 -17.13 19.59 -1.24
CA ASN A 163 -18.44 20.02 -1.70
C ASN A 163 -19.48 18.91 -1.50
N GLU A 164 -20.32 19.04 -0.48
CA GLU A 164 -21.30 18.01 -0.11
C GLU A 164 -22.44 17.86 -1.11
N ILE A 165 -22.82 18.94 -1.82
CA ILE A 165 -23.86 18.89 -2.86
C ILE A 165 -23.36 18.08 -4.05
N LYS A 166 -22.13 18.34 -4.52
CA LYS A 166 -21.53 17.53 -5.61
C LYS A 166 -21.33 16.08 -5.18
N ALA A 167 -20.89 15.85 -3.94
CA ALA A 167 -20.76 14.49 -3.41
C ALA A 167 -22.11 13.74 -3.46
N PHE A 168 -23.19 14.40 -3.05
CA PHE A 168 -24.56 13.87 -3.13
C PHE A 168 -24.93 13.51 -4.58
N GLU A 169 -24.71 14.41 -5.54
CA GLU A 169 -25.02 14.20 -6.96
C GLU A 169 -24.27 12.97 -7.52
N PHE A 170 -22.97 12.83 -7.25
CA PHE A 170 -22.17 11.69 -7.72
C PHE A 170 -22.58 10.37 -7.07
N TYR A 171 -22.87 10.36 -5.77
CA TYR A 171 -23.41 9.16 -5.12
C TYR A 171 -24.79 8.80 -5.66
N GLN A 172 -25.63 9.78 -5.96
CA GLN A 172 -26.92 9.54 -6.60
C GLN A 172 -26.75 8.90 -7.98
N GLU A 173 -25.89 9.46 -8.83
CA GLU A 173 -25.64 8.91 -10.18
C GLU A 173 -25.14 7.45 -10.13
N ALA A 174 -24.16 7.16 -9.26
CA ALA A 174 -23.63 5.80 -9.14
C ALA A 174 -24.64 4.82 -8.50
N ALA A 175 -25.49 5.29 -7.58
CA ALA A 175 -26.57 4.50 -7.00
C ALA A 175 -27.64 4.15 -8.05
N GLU A 176 -28.03 5.10 -8.90
CA GLU A 176 -28.97 4.88 -10.01
C GLU A 176 -28.42 3.87 -11.03
N LYS A 177 -27.09 3.81 -11.21
CA LYS A 177 -26.39 2.78 -12.00
C LYS A 177 -26.23 1.44 -11.27
N GLY A 178 -26.79 1.30 -10.07
CA GLY A 178 -26.85 0.02 -9.35
C GLY A 178 -25.68 -0.27 -8.42
N TYR A 179 -24.80 0.70 -8.13
CA TYR A 179 -23.63 0.49 -7.27
C TYR A 179 -23.99 0.50 -5.78
N ALA A 180 -23.76 -0.62 -5.11
CA ALA A 180 -24.21 -0.83 -3.74
C ALA A 180 -23.53 0.10 -2.72
N GLU A 181 -22.24 0.42 -2.90
CA GLU A 181 -21.52 1.34 -2.01
C GLU A 181 -22.08 2.77 -2.13
N SER A 182 -22.43 3.22 -3.34
CA SER A 182 -23.06 4.53 -3.51
C SER A 182 -24.49 4.58 -2.98
N MET A 183 -25.25 3.48 -3.09
CA MET A 183 -26.56 3.39 -2.41
C MET A 183 -26.42 3.55 -0.90
N TYR A 184 -25.42 2.91 -0.29
CA TYR A 184 -25.09 3.10 1.12
C TYR A 184 -24.72 4.55 1.45
N ASN A 185 -23.79 5.15 0.69
CA ASN A 185 -23.35 6.53 0.91
C ASN A 185 -24.50 7.54 0.72
N LEU A 186 -25.34 7.35 -0.30
CA LEU A 186 -26.52 8.18 -0.52
C LEU A 186 -27.53 8.03 0.62
N GLY A 187 -27.72 6.80 1.13
CA GLY A 187 -28.55 6.55 2.31
C GLY A 187 -28.02 7.30 3.54
N TYR A 188 -26.71 7.31 3.74
CA TYR A 188 -26.05 8.09 4.80
C TYR A 188 -26.27 9.59 4.63
N PHE A 189 -26.21 10.10 3.41
CA PHE A 189 -26.45 11.53 3.13
C PHE A 189 -27.89 11.91 3.44
N TYR A 190 -28.88 11.13 3.01
CA TYR A 190 -30.28 11.36 3.37
C TYR A 190 -30.53 11.21 4.87
N HIS A 191 -29.92 10.24 5.55
CA HIS A 191 -30.10 10.06 7.00
C HIS A 191 -29.64 11.28 7.80
N ASN A 192 -28.57 11.94 7.36
CA ASN A 192 -27.97 13.08 8.07
C ASN A 192 -28.34 14.46 7.48
N GLY A 193 -28.98 14.50 6.30
CA GLY A 193 -29.23 15.76 5.59
C GLY A 193 -27.96 16.43 5.06
N ILE A 194 -27.01 15.64 4.55
CA ILE A 194 -25.73 16.14 4.01
C ILE A 194 -25.93 16.40 2.52
N GLY A 195 -25.68 17.64 2.07
CA GLY A 195 -25.86 18.03 0.67
C GLY A 195 -27.31 17.94 0.14
N THR A 196 -28.27 17.59 1.01
CA THR A 196 -29.71 17.41 0.71
C THR A 196 -30.53 17.54 1.99
N GLU A 197 -31.86 17.55 1.90
CA GLU A 197 -32.73 17.51 3.07
C GLU A 197 -32.71 16.14 3.75
N LYS A 198 -32.73 16.12 5.08
CA LYS A 198 -32.80 14.88 5.85
C LYS A 198 -34.07 14.10 5.52
N ASN A 199 -33.94 12.83 5.17
CA ASN A 199 -35.04 11.92 4.88
C ASN A 199 -34.72 10.48 5.30
N GLU A 200 -35.23 10.07 6.45
CA GLU A 200 -34.94 8.74 7.01
C GLU A 200 -35.63 7.61 6.23
N ILE A 201 -36.77 7.85 5.59
CA ILE A 201 -37.48 6.85 4.78
C ILE A 201 -36.65 6.53 3.53
N LYS A 202 -36.19 7.55 2.80
CA LYS A 202 -35.28 7.35 1.65
C LYS A 202 -33.98 6.68 2.06
N ALA A 203 -33.42 7.06 3.21
CA ALA A 203 -32.22 6.42 3.74
C ALA A 203 -32.44 4.92 3.98
N PHE A 204 -33.54 4.55 4.65
CA PHE A 204 -33.93 3.16 4.89
C PHE A 204 -34.07 2.37 3.57
N GLU A 205 -34.78 2.90 2.58
CA GLU A 205 -34.96 2.24 1.28
C GLU A 205 -33.62 2.01 0.55
N LEU A 206 -32.69 2.96 0.64
CA LEU A 206 -31.36 2.85 0.03
C LEU A 206 -30.49 1.83 0.77
N TYR A 207 -30.53 1.81 2.11
CA TYR A 207 -29.84 0.79 2.89
C TYR A 207 -30.37 -0.61 2.60
N GLU A 208 -31.68 -0.78 2.45
CA GLU A 208 -32.29 -2.06 2.10
C GLU A 208 -31.80 -2.54 0.71
N LYS A 209 -31.87 -1.68 -0.32
CA LYS A 209 -31.36 -2.01 -1.66
C LYS A 209 -29.87 -2.33 -1.70
N ALA A 210 -29.06 -1.59 -0.94
CA ALA A 210 -27.62 -1.85 -0.85
C ALA A 210 -27.33 -3.17 -0.12
N ALA A 211 -28.08 -3.47 0.95
CA ALA A 211 -27.97 -4.71 1.71
C ALA A 211 -28.36 -5.94 0.89
N GLU A 212 -29.39 -5.83 0.04
CA GLU A 212 -29.78 -6.88 -0.91
C GLU A 212 -28.66 -7.20 -1.92
N LYS A 213 -27.83 -6.21 -2.25
CA LYS A 213 -26.63 -6.35 -3.10
C LYS A 213 -25.38 -6.77 -2.33
N GLY A 214 -25.52 -7.12 -1.05
CA GLY A 214 -24.42 -7.62 -0.21
C GLY A 214 -23.53 -6.54 0.41
N ASN A 215 -23.95 -5.27 0.42
CA ASN A 215 -23.18 -4.23 1.11
C ASN A 215 -23.27 -4.40 2.63
N ILE A 216 -22.13 -4.74 3.26
CA ILE A 216 -22.06 -5.05 4.70
C ILE A 216 -22.41 -3.83 5.56
N ASN A 217 -21.92 -2.64 5.19
CA ASN A 217 -22.20 -1.41 5.92
C ASN A 217 -23.70 -1.07 5.88
N ALA A 218 -24.34 -1.30 4.73
CA ALA A 218 -25.78 -1.13 4.58
C ALA A 218 -26.58 -2.14 5.40
N ILE A 219 -26.15 -3.41 5.48
CA ILE A 219 -26.80 -4.40 6.35
C ILE A 219 -26.77 -3.93 7.81
N HIS A 220 -25.62 -3.46 8.30
CA HIS A 220 -25.53 -2.94 9.67
C HIS A 220 -26.49 -1.76 9.89
N LYS A 221 -26.56 -0.82 8.93
CA LYS A 221 -27.50 0.31 9.02
C LYS A 221 -28.95 -0.11 8.92
N LEU A 222 -29.28 -1.13 8.14
CA LEU A 222 -30.63 -1.66 8.04
C LEU A 222 -31.08 -2.33 9.35
N VAL A 223 -30.18 -3.08 9.99
CA VAL A 223 -30.41 -3.67 11.32
C VAL A 223 -30.67 -2.57 12.36
N GLU A 224 -29.84 -1.52 12.38
CA GLU A 224 -30.04 -0.34 13.25
C GLU A 224 -31.40 0.32 12.99
N CYS A 225 -31.78 0.48 11.72
CA CYS A 225 -33.08 1.05 11.35
C CYS A 225 -34.25 0.22 11.89
N TYR A 226 -34.20 -1.10 11.78
CA TYR A 226 -35.24 -1.98 12.34
C TYR A 226 -35.22 -2.03 13.87
N GLN A 227 -34.07 -1.91 14.53
CA GLN A 227 -33.98 -1.91 16.00
C GLN A 227 -34.55 -0.63 16.62
N HIS A 228 -34.36 0.51 15.94
CA HIS A 228 -34.72 1.82 16.46
C HIS A 228 -35.93 2.47 15.77
N GLY A 229 -36.45 1.87 14.70
CA GLY A 229 -37.56 2.43 13.93
C GLY A 229 -37.16 3.67 13.11
N ILE A 230 -35.95 3.70 12.57
CA ILE A 230 -35.46 4.82 11.74
C ILE A 230 -35.92 4.60 10.30
N GLY A 231 -36.74 5.51 9.77
CA GLY A 231 -37.29 5.39 8.41
C GLY A 231 -38.25 4.21 8.20
N THR A 232 -38.52 3.42 9.23
CA THR A 232 -39.39 2.24 9.22
C THR A 232 -39.98 1.99 10.62
N LYS A 233 -40.86 1.01 10.77
CA LYS A 233 -41.33 0.59 12.10
C LYS A 233 -40.30 -0.31 12.77
N LYS A 234 -40.14 -0.19 14.08
CA LYS A 234 -39.31 -1.11 14.87
C LYS A 234 -39.73 -2.57 14.62
N ASN A 235 -38.77 -3.43 14.28
CA ASN A 235 -39.00 -4.84 13.99
C ASN A 235 -37.75 -5.70 14.31
N GLU A 236 -37.70 -6.26 15.51
CA GLU A 236 -36.55 -7.06 15.98
C GLU A 236 -36.40 -8.39 15.23
N ILE A 237 -37.50 -8.94 14.70
CA ILE A 237 -37.48 -10.18 13.90
C ILE A 237 -36.74 -9.93 12.59
N LYS A 238 -37.14 -8.88 11.84
CA LYS A 238 -36.46 -8.50 10.60
C LYS A 238 -34.99 -8.12 10.81
N ALA A 239 -34.68 -7.42 11.90
CA ALA A 239 -33.30 -7.13 12.26
C ALA A 239 -32.48 -8.43 12.42
N SER A 240 -33.03 -9.43 13.13
CA SER A 240 -32.38 -10.72 13.34
C SER A 240 -32.23 -11.54 12.05
N GLU A 241 -33.22 -11.49 11.15
CA GLU A 241 -33.16 -12.13 9.83
C GLU A 241 -31.99 -11.58 8.99
N TRP A 242 -31.82 -10.25 8.96
CA TRP A 242 -30.72 -9.61 8.24
C TRP A 242 -29.34 -9.95 8.82
N VAL A 243 -29.22 -10.01 10.15
CA VAL A 243 -27.97 -10.47 10.81
C VAL A 243 -27.63 -11.91 10.41
N LYS A 244 -28.63 -12.80 10.43
CA LYS A 244 -28.44 -14.20 10.02
C LYS A 244 -28.00 -14.30 8.56
N LYS A 245 -28.66 -13.57 7.66
CA LYS A 245 -28.31 -13.52 6.23
C LYS A 245 -26.88 -13.04 6.00
N ALA A 246 -26.42 -12.03 6.75
CA ALA A 246 -25.05 -11.54 6.67
C ALA A 246 -24.03 -12.58 7.14
N ALA A 247 -24.33 -13.29 8.23
CA ALA A 247 -23.46 -14.35 8.73
C ALA A 247 -23.30 -15.47 7.69
N GLU A 248 -24.40 -15.95 7.11
CA GLU A 248 -24.38 -17.02 6.10
C GLU A 248 -23.61 -16.62 4.83
N SER A 249 -23.70 -15.35 4.42
CA SER A 249 -22.99 -14.84 3.23
C SER A 249 -21.47 -14.70 3.44
N ASN A 250 -21.00 -14.56 4.70
CA ASN A 250 -19.57 -14.45 5.02
C ASN A 250 -18.85 -15.81 5.15
N TYR A 251 -19.60 -16.92 5.17
CA TYR A 251 -19.05 -18.28 5.25
C TYR A 251 -19.14 -19.06 3.92
N ALA A 252 -19.63 -18.42 2.86
CA ALA A 252 -19.76 -18.99 1.51
C ALA A 252 -18.63 -18.53 0.58
#